data_AF-A0A966F6M8-F1
#
_entry.id   AF-A0A966F6M8-F1
#
_cell.length_a   1.000
_cell.length_b   1.000
_cell.length_c   1.000
_cell.angle_alpha   90.00
_cell.angle_beta   90.00
_cell.angle_gamma   90.00
#
_symmetry.space_group_name_H-M   'P 1'
#
loop_
_entity.id
_entity.type
_entity.pdbx_description
1 polymer ?
#
loop_
_entity_poly.entity_id
_entity_poly.type
_entity_poly.pdbx_seq_one_letter_code
_entity_poly.pdbx_strand_id
1 'polypeptide(L)'
;MREAVIVSYARTAIGRAKKGSLKDTRPEEFAAPVLKALLARTPGLAAAAIDDVMLGCAMPEGEQGMNLARLVALRAGFPIEVPAATSNRFCSSGSQSIAWAADVIRSGNGDVIVAGGVES
;
A
#
# COMPACT_ATOMS: atom_id res chain seq x y z
N MET A 1 16.30 4.35 -19.73
CA MET A 1 15.29 4.30 -18.66
C MET A 1 15.69 3.20 -17.70
N ARG A 2 15.50 3.40 -16.38
CA ARG A 2 15.67 2.32 -15.41
C ARG A 2 14.61 1.24 -15.65
N GLU A 3 14.88 0.00 -15.28
CA GLU A 3 13.86 -1.04 -15.23
C GLU A 3 13.27 -1.11 -13.82
N ALA A 4 11.94 -1.06 -13.72
CA ALA A 4 11.23 -1.31 -12.48
C ALA A 4 11.02 -2.81 -12.30
N VAL A 5 11.34 -3.33 -11.12
CA VAL A 5 11.20 -4.76 -10.78
C VAL A 5 10.35 -4.94 -9.53
N ILE A 6 9.65 -6.07 -9.44
CA ILE A 6 8.90 -6.46 -8.23
C ILE A 6 9.81 -7.28 -7.33
N VAL A 7 10.20 -6.72 -6.19
CA VAL A 7 11.16 -7.34 -5.25
C VAL A 7 10.48 -8.27 -4.24
N SER A 8 9.26 -7.95 -3.82
CA SER A 8 8.53 -8.70 -2.79
C SER A 8 7.02 -8.48 -2.94
N TYR A 9 6.23 -9.38 -2.34
CA TYR A 9 4.78 -9.26 -2.29
C TYR A 9 4.21 -9.84 -1.00
N ALA A 10 3.09 -9.27 -0.56
CA ALA A 10 2.29 -9.77 0.55
C ALA A 10 0.82 -9.37 0.35
N ARG A 11 -0.11 -10.15 0.93
CA ARG A 11 -1.55 -9.81 0.99
C ARG A 11 -2.20 -10.47 2.19
N THR A 12 -3.35 -9.97 2.60
CA THR A 12 -4.23 -10.67 3.55
C THR A 12 -4.88 -11.89 2.91
N ALA A 13 -5.45 -12.76 3.74
CA ALA A 13 -6.53 -13.64 3.30
C ALA A 13 -7.76 -12.79 2.95
N ILE A 14 -8.55 -13.22 1.95
CA ILE A 14 -9.76 -12.48 1.53
C ILE A 14 -10.93 -12.94 2.39
N GLY A 15 -11.51 -12.01 3.17
CA GLY A 15 -12.72 -12.24 3.96
C GLY A 15 -13.99 -12.03 3.13
N ARG A 16 -15.07 -12.76 3.46
CA ARG A 16 -16.39 -12.49 2.87
C ARG A 16 -16.98 -11.20 3.46
N ALA A 17 -17.44 -10.28 2.61
CA ALA A 17 -18.11 -9.07 3.08
C ALA A 17 -19.31 -9.40 4.00
N LYS A 18 -19.52 -8.61 5.06
CA LYS A 18 -20.64 -8.69 6.03
C LYS A 18 -20.73 -9.98 6.88
N LYS A 19 -20.09 -11.08 6.48
CA LYS A 19 -20.20 -12.40 7.15
C LYS A 19 -18.85 -13.08 7.42
N GLY A 20 -17.76 -12.52 6.92
CA GLY A 20 -16.43 -13.09 7.02
C GLY A 20 -15.65 -12.62 8.24
N SER A 21 -14.43 -13.14 8.38
CA SER A 21 -13.54 -12.90 9.52
C SER A 21 -13.03 -11.46 9.66
N LEU A 22 -13.13 -10.64 8.60
CA LEU A 22 -12.65 -9.25 8.60
C LEU A 22 -13.79 -8.23 8.70
N LYS A 23 -15.05 -8.66 8.85
CA LYS A 23 -16.22 -7.75 8.75
C LYS A 23 -16.27 -6.64 9.83
N ASP A 24 -15.63 -6.88 10.97
CA ASP A 24 -15.58 -5.94 12.11
C ASP A 24 -14.17 -5.35 12.26
N THR A 25 -13.32 -5.49 11.23
CA THR A 25 -11.92 -5.06 11.25
C THR A 25 -11.76 -3.86 10.34
N ARG A 26 -11.27 -2.76 10.90
CA ARG A 26 -10.97 -1.54 10.13
C ARG A 26 -9.91 -1.82 9.04
N PRO A 27 -9.98 -1.13 7.89
CA PRO A 27 -9.10 -1.38 6.75
C PRO A 27 -7.60 -1.27 7.08
N GLU A 28 -7.23 -0.27 7.87
CA GLU A 28 -5.85 -0.05 8.27
C GLU A 28 -5.31 -1.11 9.24
N GLU A 29 -6.18 -1.76 10.03
CA GLU A 29 -5.78 -2.81 10.97
C GLU A 29 -5.37 -4.10 10.28
N PHE A 30 -5.96 -4.42 9.11
CA PHE A 30 -5.55 -5.58 8.33
C PHE A 30 -4.53 -5.24 7.23
N ALA A 31 -4.45 -3.99 6.77
CA ALA A 31 -3.47 -3.57 5.78
C ALA A 31 -2.08 -3.27 6.39
N ALA A 32 -2.00 -2.70 7.59
CA ALA A 32 -0.72 -2.39 8.23
C ALA A 32 0.17 -3.64 8.49
N PRO A 33 -0.38 -4.79 8.94
CA PRO A 33 0.38 -6.03 9.02
C PRO A 33 0.91 -6.52 7.68
N VAL A 34 0.25 -6.22 6.56
CA VAL A 34 0.74 -6.57 5.21
C VAL A 34 2.00 -5.76 4.89
N LEU A 35 2.03 -4.46 5.18
CA LEU A 35 3.23 -3.64 4.98
C LEU A 35 4.39 -4.09 5.89
N LYS A 36 4.10 -4.43 7.15
CA LYS A 36 5.10 -5.01 8.06
C LYS A 36 5.65 -6.34 7.53
N ALA A 37 4.78 -7.21 7.03
CA ALA A 37 5.18 -8.48 6.44
C ALA A 37 5.99 -8.30 5.15
N LEU A 38 5.66 -7.28 4.35
CA LEU A 38 6.41 -6.93 3.14
C LEU A 38 7.85 -6.54 3.48
N LEU A 39 8.04 -5.63 4.45
CA LEU A 39 9.38 -5.24 4.93
C LEU A 39 10.13 -6.42 5.54
N ALA A 40 9.47 -7.25 6.35
CA ALA A 40 10.08 -8.45 6.94
C ALA A 40 10.55 -9.47 5.89
N ARG A 41 9.89 -9.53 4.72
CA ARG A 41 10.27 -10.38 3.57
C ARG A 41 11.39 -9.78 2.72
N THR A 42 11.80 -8.55 2.98
CA THR A 42 12.85 -7.84 2.25
C THR A 42 13.98 -7.45 3.23
N PRO A 43 14.74 -8.44 3.73
CA PRO A 43 15.78 -8.19 4.74
C PRO A 43 16.83 -7.22 4.20
N GLY A 44 17.23 -6.27 5.04
CA GLY A 44 18.20 -5.22 4.69
C GLY A 44 17.57 -3.93 4.14
N LEU A 45 16.28 -3.92 3.79
CA LEU A 45 15.58 -2.71 3.40
C LEU A 45 15.04 -1.97 4.63
N ALA A 46 15.57 -0.76 4.89
CA ALA A 46 15.04 0.11 5.93
C ALA A 46 13.71 0.74 5.49
N ALA A 47 12.74 0.86 6.39
CA ALA A 47 11.46 1.52 6.10
C ALA A 47 11.63 2.98 5.65
N ALA A 48 12.67 3.66 6.14
CA ALA A 48 13.02 5.03 5.75
C ALA A 48 13.56 5.15 4.31
N ALA A 49 13.92 4.03 3.66
CA ALA A 49 14.35 4.03 2.27
C ALA A 49 13.18 3.93 1.27
N ILE A 50 11.94 3.87 1.76
CA ILE A 50 10.75 3.91 0.92
C ILE A 50 10.46 5.36 0.54
N ASP A 51 10.45 5.64 -0.76
CA ASP A 51 10.21 6.98 -1.29
C ASP A 51 8.73 7.36 -1.31
N ASP A 52 7.83 6.37 -1.42
CA ASP A 52 6.38 6.58 -1.36
C ASP A 52 5.61 5.29 -1.06
N VAL A 53 4.41 5.42 -0.49
CA VAL A 53 3.43 4.34 -0.28
C VAL A 53 2.15 4.67 -1.04
N MET A 54 1.93 3.99 -2.17
CA MET A 54 0.79 4.22 -3.05
C MET A 54 -0.23 3.09 -2.91
N LEU A 55 -1.40 3.35 -2.33
CA LEU A 55 -2.46 2.34 -2.19
C LEU A 55 -3.73 2.73 -2.97
N GLY A 56 -4.24 1.82 -3.76
CA GLY A 56 -5.55 1.95 -4.40
C GLY A 56 -6.71 1.64 -3.44
N CYS A 57 -7.78 2.44 -3.49
CA CYS A 57 -9.04 2.22 -2.79
C CYS A 57 -10.20 2.75 -3.65
N ALA A 58 -11.19 1.91 -3.98
CA ALA A 58 -12.25 2.29 -4.91
C ALA A 58 -13.31 3.20 -4.27
N MET A 59 -13.53 3.07 -2.96
CA MET A 59 -14.51 3.87 -2.22
C MET A 59 -13.87 4.60 -1.04
N PRO A 60 -12.98 5.60 -1.25
CA PRO A 60 -12.19 6.21 -0.18
C PRO A 60 -13.02 7.18 0.70
N GLU A 61 -13.98 6.63 1.42
CA GLU A 61 -14.92 7.31 2.30
C GLU A 61 -15.09 6.55 3.62
N GLY A 62 -15.67 7.19 4.63
CA GLY A 62 -15.87 6.58 5.95
C GLY A 62 -14.56 6.12 6.58
N GLU A 63 -14.49 4.86 7.03
CA GLU A 63 -13.30 4.27 7.65
C GLU A 63 -12.10 4.18 6.70
N GLN A 64 -12.33 4.21 5.38
CA GLN A 64 -11.30 4.24 4.35
C GLN A 64 -11.12 5.62 3.71
N GLY A 65 -11.66 6.67 4.35
CA GLY A 65 -11.45 8.06 3.97
C GLY A 65 -10.08 8.61 4.39
N MET A 66 -9.89 9.93 4.20
CA MET A 66 -8.74 10.68 4.73
C MET A 66 -7.35 10.09 4.38
N ASN A 67 -7.07 9.91 3.09
CA ASN A 67 -5.82 9.34 2.57
C ASN A 67 -5.41 8.06 3.33
N LEU A 68 -6.20 7.00 3.15
CA LEU A 68 -6.01 5.71 3.79
C LEU A 68 -4.58 5.15 3.66
N ALA A 69 -3.89 5.41 2.55
CA ALA A 69 -2.49 4.97 2.36
C ALA A 69 -1.58 5.52 3.45
N ARG A 70 -1.77 6.79 3.84
CA ARG A 70 -1.03 7.42 4.92
C ARG A 70 -1.36 6.84 6.28
N LEU A 71 -2.65 6.57 6.54
CA LEU A 71 -3.08 5.93 7.78
C LEU A 71 -2.49 4.53 7.92
N VAL A 72 -2.52 3.74 6.84
CA VAL A 72 -1.93 2.39 6.79
C VAL A 72 -0.41 2.44 7.01
N ALA A 73 0.31 3.35 6.35
CA ALA A 73 1.76 3.47 6.49
C ALA A 73 2.17 3.85 7.93
N LEU A 74 1.50 4.83 8.53
CA LEU A 74 1.74 5.21 9.93
C LEU A 74 1.39 4.09 10.90
N ARG A 75 0.26 3.40 10.68
CA ARG A 75 -0.13 2.22 11.48
C ARG A 75 0.85 1.06 11.32
N ALA A 76 1.49 0.96 10.16
CA ALA A 76 2.56 0.00 9.88
C ALA A 76 3.90 0.35 10.55
N GLY A 77 4.04 1.57 11.09
CA GLY A 77 5.26 2.04 11.75
C GLY A 77 6.30 2.63 10.80
N PHE A 78 5.89 3.06 9.60
CA PHE A 78 6.77 3.78 8.69
C PHE A 78 7.11 5.16 9.28
N PRO A 79 8.32 5.69 9.03
CA PRO A 79 8.69 7.05 9.43
C PRO A 79 7.73 8.10 8.87
N ILE A 80 7.57 9.23 9.58
CA ILE A 80 6.65 10.28 9.17
C ILE A 80 7.09 10.96 7.86
N GLU A 81 8.37 10.88 7.55
CA GLU A 81 9.02 11.41 6.35
C GLU A 81 8.62 10.64 5.08
N VAL A 82 8.24 9.37 5.20
CA VAL A 82 7.80 8.56 4.05
C VAL A 82 6.41 9.02 3.60
N PRO A 83 6.24 9.62 2.42
CA PRO A 83 4.93 10.07 1.95
C PRO A 83 4.03 8.86 1.61
N ALA A 84 2.75 9.15 1.43
CA ALA A 84 1.78 8.14 1.03
C ALA A 84 0.58 8.78 0.33
N ALA A 85 0.03 8.09 -0.67
CA ALA A 85 -1.12 8.57 -1.43
C ALA A 85 -2.14 7.45 -1.72
N THR A 86 -3.42 7.76 -1.49
CA THR A 86 -4.53 6.93 -1.94
C THR A 86 -4.97 7.31 -3.33
N SER A 87 -5.15 6.32 -4.21
CA SER A 87 -5.64 6.51 -5.57
C SER A 87 -6.96 5.80 -5.81
N ASN A 88 -7.77 6.35 -6.71
CA ASN A 88 -9.02 5.74 -7.14
C ASN A 88 -9.10 5.70 -8.67
N ARG A 89 -9.17 4.48 -9.20
CA ARG A 89 -9.54 4.13 -10.57
C ARG A 89 -10.43 2.88 -10.55
N PHE A 90 -11.41 2.87 -9.65
CA PHE A 90 -12.32 1.75 -9.38
C PHE A 90 -11.58 0.42 -9.21
N CYS A 91 -12.03 -0.66 -9.84
CA CYS A 91 -11.45 -2.00 -9.73
C CYS A 91 -9.96 -2.06 -10.11
N SER A 92 -9.48 -1.06 -10.87
CA SER A 92 -8.07 -0.97 -11.26
C SER A 92 -7.19 -0.16 -10.31
N SER A 93 -7.72 0.38 -9.21
CA SER A 93 -6.94 1.26 -8.30
C SER A 93 -5.66 0.59 -7.80
N GLY A 94 -5.74 -0.69 -7.43
CA GLY A 94 -4.59 -1.47 -6.97
C GLY A 94 -3.51 -1.62 -8.06
N SER A 95 -3.89 -2.03 -9.26
CA SER A 95 -2.94 -2.16 -10.38
C SER A 95 -2.45 -0.79 -10.90
N GLN A 96 -3.27 0.24 -10.80
CA GLN A 96 -2.90 1.61 -11.16
C GLN A 96 -1.82 2.16 -10.24
N SER A 97 -1.87 1.87 -8.93
CA SER A 97 -0.80 2.24 -8.00
C SER A 97 0.54 1.60 -8.37
N ILE A 98 0.52 0.33 -8.81
CA ILE A 98 1.73 -0.39 -9.25
C ILE A 98 2.28 0.22 -10.54
N ALA A 99 1.41 0.58 -11.49
CA ALA A 99 1.80 1.24 -12.72
C ALA A 99 2.46 2.62 -12.45
N TRP A 100 1.87 3.42 -11.55
CA TRP A 100 2.47 4.71 -11.14
C TRP A 100 3.81 4.53 -10.44
N ALA A 101 3.93 3.56 -9.52
CA ALA A 101 5.20 3.25 -8.87
C ALA A 101 6.28 2.86 -9.89
N ALA A 102 5.94 2.02 -10.87
CA ALA A 102 6.86 1.66 -11.95
C ALA A 102 7.29 2.89 -12.78
N ASP A 103 6.37 3.80 -13.10
CA ASP A 103 6.70 5.02 -13.85
C ASP A 103 7.59 5.99 -13.07
N VAL A 104 7.39 6.12 -11.75
CA VAL A 104 8.28 6.92 -10.88
C VAL A 104 9.70 6.33 -10.86
N ILE A 105 9.84 5.01 -10.74
CA ILE A 105 11.15 4.34 -10.77
C ILE A 105 11.81 4.50 -12.15
N ARG A 106 11.07 4.26 -13.24
CA ARG A 106 11.57 4.34 -14.62
C ARG A 106 12.01 5.75 -15.00
N SER A 107 11.34 6.77 -14.47
CA SER A 107 11.70 8.18 -14.66
C SER A 107 12.88 8.64 -13.80
N GLY A 108 13.28 7.88 -12.79
CA GLY A 108 14.36 8.23 -11.87
C GLY A 108 13.93 9.17 -10.74
N ASN A 109 12.63 9.33 -10.51
CA ASN A 109 12.06 10.17 -9.45
C ASN A 109 11.90 9.43 -8.11
N GLY A 110 12.31 8.17 -8.05
CA GLY A 110 12.33 7.33 -6.85
C GLY A 110 13.09 6.03 -7.13
N ASP A 111 13.49 5.34 -6.07
CA ASP A 111 14.26 4.10 -6.09
C ASP A 111 13.45 2.93 -5.52
N VAL A 112 12.70 3.13 -4.43
CA VAL A 112 11.91 2.09 -3.77
C VAL A 112 10.53 2.57 -3.38
N ILE A 113 9.49 1.95 -3.95
CA ILE A 113 8.10 2.35 -3.73
C ILE A 113 7.28 1.14 -3.28
N VAL A 114 6.41 1.33 -2.30
CA VAL A 114 5.40 0.36 -1.93
C VAL A 114 4.11 0.67 -2.70
N ALA A 115 3.58 -0.31 -3.41
CA ALA A 115 2.34 -0.18 -4.17
C ALA A 115 1.37 -1.34 -3.92
N GLY A 116 0.07 -1.07 -3.95
CA GLY A 116 -0.95 -2.08 -3.71
C GLY A 116 -2.36 -1.52 -3.59
N GLY A 117 -3.21 -2.16 -2.79
CA GLY A 117 -4.56 -1.66 -2.55
C GLY A 117 -5.21 -2.28 -1.31
N VAL A 118 -6.29 -1.65 -0.87
CA VAL A 118 -7.06 -2.01 0.32
C VAL A 118 -8.53 -1.61 0.10
N GLU A 119 -9.44 -2.47 0.56
CA GLU A 119 -10.89 -2.27 0.44
C GLU A 119 -11.59 -3.03 1.57
N SER A 120 -12.62 -2.44 2.20
CA SER A 120 -13.40 -3.07 3.26
C SER A 120 -14.89 -2.77 3.19
#